data_AF-A0A4Y2NSJ2-F1
#
_entry.id   AF-A0A4Y2NSJ2-F1
#
_cell.length_a   1.000
_cell.length_b   1.000
_cell.length_c   1.000
_cell.angle_alpha   90.00
_cell.angle_beta   90.00
_cell.angle_gamma   90.00
#
_symmetry.space_group_name_H-M   'P 1'
#
loop_
_entity.id
_entity.type
_entity.pdbx_description
1 polymer ?
#
loop_
_entity_poly.entity_id
_entity_poly.type
_entity_poly.pdbx_seq_one_letter_code
_entity_poly.pdbx_strand_id
1 'polypeptide(L)'
;MAWSLAHWCTYPARWIEHGRPVAWPSRSPNLNPLNFFLLGHMKSLMYETPVDSVEDVVARIIVTADKINTPPEIFERVHQSFLRRCELCNDKRGRHFEHLL
;
A
#
# COMPACT_ATOMS: atom_id res chain seq x y z
N MET A 1 -20.62 1.27 -12.39
CA MET A 1 -19.17 1.46 -12.60
C MET A 1 -18.40 0.29 -11.96
N ALA A 2 -18.80 -0.95 -12.26
CA ALA A 2 -18.27 -2.19 -11.64
C ALA A 2 -17.48 -3.06 -12.65
N TRP A 3 -17.27 -2.55 -13.86
CA TRP A 3 -16.62 -3.25 -14.95
C TRP A 3 -15.17 -2.81 -15.06
N SER A 4 -14.32 -3.06 -14.05
CA SER A 4 -12.87 -2.88 -14.25
C SER A 4 -11.92 -3.40 -13.15
N LEU A 5 -12.37 -4.25 -12.21
CA LEU A 5 -11.47 -4.73 -11.14
C LEU A 5 -10.90 -6.13 -11.43
N ALA A 6 -11.60 -6.93 -12.24
CA ALA A 6 -11.20 -8.30 -12.58
C ALA A 6 -9.82 -8.38 -13.25
N HIS A 7 -9.41 -7.32 -13.97
CA HIS A 7 -8.09 -7.24 -14.58
C HIS A 7 -7.00 -6.71 -13.64
N TRP A 8 -7.29 -6.28 -12.40
CA TRP A 8 -6.25 -5.88 -11.43
C TRP A 8 -5.66 -7.07 -10.69
N CYS A 9 -6.51 -8.03 -10.27
CA CYS A 9 -6.05 -9.26 -9.62
C CYS A 9 -5.28 -10.18 -10.57
N THR A 10 -5.47 -10.01 -11.88
CA THR A 10 -4.91 -10.88 -12.91
C THR A 10 -3.87 -10.21 -13.79
N TYR A 11 -3.48 -8.95 -13.55
CA TYR A 11 -2.53 -8.24 -14.40
C TYR A 11 -1.11 -8.78 -14.19
N PRO A 12 -0.59 -9.66 -15.05
CA PRO A 12 0.73 -10.22 -14.84
C PRO A 12 1.73 -9.18 -15.31
N ALA A 13 2.56 -8.69 -14.39
CA ALA A 13 3.81 -8.00 -14.72
C ALA A 13 3.72 -6.64 -15.45
N ARG A 14 2.75 -5.75 -15.13
CA ARG A 14 2.88 -4.33 -15.54
C ARG A 14 2.61 -3.35 -14.42
N TRP A 15 3.35 -2.24 -14.50
CA TRP A 15 3.30 -1.09 -13.61
C TRP A 15 1.95 -0.38 -13.74
N ILE A 16 1.31 -0.10 -12.60
CA ILE A 16 0.04 0.63 -12.55
C ILE A 16 0.36 2.10 -12.24
N GLU A 17 0.02 3.01 -13.15
CA GLU A 17 0.25 4.44 -12.99
C GLU A 17 -0.94 5.27 -13.50
N HIS A 18 -1.03 6.52 -13.06
CA HIS A 18 -1.98 7.48 -13.59
C HIS A 18 -1.70 7.74 -15.09
N GLY A 19 -2.70 7.55 -15.95
CA GLY A 19 -2.59 7.79 -17.40
C GLY A 19 -2.23 6.57 -18.25
N ARG A 20 -2.08 5.38 -17.66
CA ARG A 20 -1.91 4.11 -18.41
C ARG A 20 -3.24 3.44 -18.77
N PRO A 21 -3.22 2.38 -19.62
CA PRO A 21 -4.43 1.68 -20.07
C PRO A 21 -5.33 1.17 -18.94
N VAL A 22 -4.74 0.94 -17.77
CA VAL A 22 -5.46 0.64 -16.53
C VAL A 22 -5.34 1.86 -15.62
N ALA A 23 -6.38 2.70 -15.61
CA ALA A 23 -6.41 3.86 -14.72
C ALA A 23 -6.63 3.43 -13.27
N TRP A 24 -5.95 4.10 -12.34
CA TRP A 24 -6.24 3.96 -10.91
C TRP A 24 -7.66 4.47 -10.63
N PRO A 25 -8.48 3.74 -9.86
CA PRO A 25 -9.79 4.22 -9.48
C PRO A 25 -9.63 5.46 -8.61
N SER A 26 -10.50 6.45 -8.82
CA SER A 26 -10.57 7.59 -7.92
C SER A 26 -10.91 7.10 -6.50
N ARG A 27 -10.16 7.57 -5.50
CA ARG A 27 -10.39 7.32 -4.06
C ARG A 27 -10.22 5.87 -3.58
N SER A 28 -9.21 5.13 -4.06
CA SER A 28 -8.84 3.82 -3.48
C SER A 28 -7.49 3.81 -2.77
N PRO A 29 -7.33 4.53 -1.64
CA PRO A 29 -6.11 4.45 -0.83
C PRO A 29 -5.88 3.03 -0.29
N ASN A 30 -6.95 2.24 -0.11
CA ASN A 30 -6.91 0.87 0.37
C ASN A 30 -6.25 -0.13 -0.57
N LEU A 31 -5.98 0.26 -1.82
CA LEU A 31 -5.36 -0.59 -2.82
C LEU A 31 -3.90 -0.19 -3.12
N ASN A 32 -3.43 0.94 -2.59
CA ASN A 32 -2.04 1.37 -2.77
C ASN A 32 -1.19 0.86 -1.59
N PRO A 33 -0.24 -0.07 -1.81
CA PRO A 33 0.65 -0.57 -0.75
C PRO A 33 1.41 0.52 -0.01
N LEU A 34 1.76 1.61 -0.69
CA LEU A 34 2.41 2.75 -0.05
C LEU A 34 1.49 3.43 0.97
N ASN A 35 0.19 3.50 0.68
CA ASN A 35 -0.78 4.16 1.56
C ASN A 35 -1.26 3.25 2.68
N PHE A 36 -1.63 2.00 2.39
CA PHE A 36 -2.21 1.11 3.41
C PHE A 36 -1.17 0.47 4.33
N PHE A 37 0.09 0.39 3.91
CA PHE A 37 1.17 -0.23 4.67
C PHE A 37 2.31 0.74 4.93
N LEU A 38 3.07 1.13 3.89
CA LEU A 38 4.40 1.73 4.08
C LEU A 38 4.33 3.03 4.87
N LEU A 39 3.45 3.97 4.48
CA LEU A 39 3.38 5.28 5.10
C LEU A 39 2.95 5.21 6.57
N GLY A 40 2.00 4.33 6.90
CA GLY A 40 1.56 4.12 8.28
C GLY A 40 2.65 3.47 9.14
N HIS A 41 3.29 2.44 8.60
CA HIS A 41 4.35 1.72 9.30
C HIS A 41 5.60 2.59 9.52
N MET A 42 6.02 3.33 8.51
CA MET A 42 7.14 4.27 8.62
C MET A 42 6.86 5.34 9.68
N LYS A 43 5.67 5.93 9.68
CA LYS A 43 5.28 6.91 10.72
C LYS A 43 5.32 6.29 12.12
N SER A 44 4.81 5.08 12.29
CA SER A 44 4.83 4.39 13.59
C SER A 44 6.26 4.22 14.14
N LEU A 45 7.22 3.94 13.28
CA LEU A 45 8.62 3.74 13.66
C LEU A 45 9.37 5.07 13.84
N MET A 46 9.11 6.05 12.97
CA MET A 46 9.77 7.36 13.03
C MET A 46 9.35 8.17 14.27
N TYR A 47 8.11 8.01 14.72
CA TYR A 47 7.53 8.76 15.84
C TYR A 47 7.40 7.92 17.12
N GLU A 48 8.08 6.77 17.20
CA GLU A 48 8.14 5.95 18.43
C GLU A 48 8.82 6.73 19.58
N THR A 49 9.81 7.55 19.25
CA THR A 49 10.45 8.49 20.18
C THR A 49 10.19 9.94 19.73
N PRO A 50 10.22 10.92 20.65
CA PRO A 50 10.16 12.33 20.30
C PRO A 50 11.22 12.69 19.25
N VAL A 51 10.85 13.60 18.35
CA VAL A 51 11.70 14.08 17.26
C VAL A 51 12.04 15.54 17.55
N ASP A 52 13.33 15.86 17.58
CA ASP A 52 13.79 17.18 18.04
C ASP A 52 14.25 18.10 16.90
N SER A 53 14.43 17.58 15.67
CA SER A 53 14.84 18.39 14.52
C SER A 53 14.45 17.78 13.16
N VAL A 54 14.56 18.57 12.09
CA VAL A 54 14.32 18.11 10.72
C VAL A 54 15.39 17.10 10.28
N GLU A 55 16.63 17.29 10.72
CA GLU A 55 17.75 16.39 10.43
C GLU A 55 17.51 15.01 11.05
N ASP A 56 16.95 14.96 12.27
CA ASP A 56 16.54 13.72 12.93
C ASP A 56 15.42 13.01 12.14
N VAL A 57 14.43 13.76 11.61
CA VAL A 57 13.42 13.18 10.70
C VAL A 57 14.07 12.53 9.48
N VAL A 58 15.01 13.23 8.82
CA VAL A 58 15.67 12.71 7.62
C VAL A 58 16.47 11.44 7.94
N ALA A 59 17.24 11.44 9.03
CA ALA A 59 17.99 10.27 9.48
C ALA A 59 17.05 9.10 9.78
N ARG A 60 15.93 9.35 10.47
CA ARG A 60 14.93 8.32 10.79
C ARG A 60 14.22 7.77 9.56
N ILE A 61 13.97 8.58 8.52
CA ILE A 61 13.41 8.08 7.25
C ILE A 61 14.33 6.99 6.67
N ILE A 62 15.63 7.26 6.61
CA ILE A 62 16.62 6.33 6.05
C ILE A 62 16.69 5.05 6.89
N VAL A 63 16.85 5.19 8.21
CA VAL A 63 16.93 4.04 9.14
C VAL A 63 15.65 3.20 9.11
N THR A 64 14.49 3.85 9.04
CA THR A 64 13.20 3.16 9.02
C THR A 64 12.97 2.44 7.69
N ALA A 65 13.34 3.05 6.56
CA ALA A 65 13.26 2.41 5.26
C ALA A 65 14.15 1.16 5.20
N ASP A 66 15.38 1.24 5.73
CA ASP A 66 16.30 0.10 5.81
C ASP A 66 15.76 -1.03 6.70
N LYS A 67 15.21 -0.69 7.87
CA LYS A 67 14.55 -1.64 8.78
C LYS A 67 13.38 -2.38 8.12
N ILE A 68 12.59 -1.69 7.30
CA ILE A 68 11.46 -2.29 6.58
C ILE A 68 11.96 -3.18 5.42
N ASN A 69 13.06 -2.80 4.78
CA ASN A 69 13.60 -3.51 3.62
C ASN A 69 14.42 -4.77 3.99
N THR A 70 14.95 -4.83 5.22
CA THR A 70 15.81 -5.93 5.68
C THR A 70 15.09 -7.29 5.75
N PRO A 71 13.86 -7.41 6.28
CA PRO A 71 13.18 -8.70 6.38
C PRO A 71 12.51 -9.07 5.04
N PRO A 72 12.89 -10.19 4.40
CA PRO A 72 12.36 -10.56 3.09
C PRO A 72 10.85 -10.86 3.11
N GLU A 73 10.31 -11.25 4.26
CA GLU A 73 8.89 -11.61 4.41
C GLU A 73 7.92 -10.43 4.33
N ILE A 74 8.39 -9.20 4.59
CA ILE A 74 7.49 -8.03 4.67
C ILE A 74 6.82 -7.80 3.30
N PHE A 75 7.60 -7.80 2.22
CA PHE A 75 7.05 -7.56 0.89
C PHE A 75 6.13 -8.68 0.41
N GLU A 76 6.42 -9.93 0.78
CA GLU A 76 5.52 -11.05 0.49
C GLU A 76 4.17 -10.87 1.20
N ARG A 77 4.18 -10.52 2.49
CA ARG A 77 2.94 -10.24 3.24
C ARG A 77 2.16 -9.06 2.67
N VAL A 78 2.85 -8.01 2.24
CA VAL A 78 2.24 -6.84 1.58
C VAL A 78 1.61 -7.24 0.25
N HIS A 79 2.28 -8.08 -0.53
CA HIS A 79 1.76 -8.62 -1.78
C HIS A 79 0.50 -9.47 -1.56
N GLN A 80 0.52 -10.39 -0.60
CA GLN A 80 -0.67 -11.19 -0.24
C GLN A 80 -1.82 -10.31 0.28
N SER A 81 -1.52 -9.29 1.09
CA SER A 81 -2.51 -8.31 1.55
C SER A 81 -3.13 -7.53 0.38
N PHE A 82 -2.32 -7.12 -0.60
CA PHE A 82 -2.80 -6.45 -1.81
C PHE A 82 -3.76 -7.35 -2.60
N LEU A 83 -3.42 -8.61 -2.83
CA LEU A 83 -4.29 -9.57 -3.52
C LEU A 83 -5.64 -9.72 -2.80
N ARG A 84 -5.62 -9.96 -1.48
CA ARG A 84 -6.84 -10.06 -0.66
C ARG A 84 -7.69 -8.79 -0.72
N ARG A 85 -7.06 -7.60 -0.71
CA ARG A 85 -7.78 -6.32 -0.83
C ARG A 85 -8.41 -6.15 -2.20
N CYS A 86 -7.76 -6.60 -3.27
CA CYS A 86 -8.32 -6.58 -4.62
C CYS A 86 -9.53 -7.51 -4.75
N GLU A 87 -9.46 -8.73 -4.19
CA GLU A 87 -10.58 -9.67 -4.12
C GLU A 87 -11.78 -9.06 -3.37
N LEU A 88 -11.56 -8.53 -2.16
CA LEU A 88 -12.60 -7.87 -1.37
C LEU A 88 -13.21 -6.67 -2.09
N CYS A 89 -12.40 -5.88 -2.79
CA CYS A 89 -12.88 -4.76 -3.60
C CYS A 89 -13.80 -5.25 -4.72
N ASN A 90 -13.44 -6.34 -5.40
CA ASN A 90 -14.25 -6.95 -6.44
C ASN A 90 -15.58 -7.50 -5.88
N ASP A 91 -15.52 -8.25 -4.78
CA ASP A 91 -16.69 -8.82 -4.10
C ASP A 91 -17.68 -7.75 -3.64
N LYS A 92 -17.15 -6.61 -3.16
CA LYS A 92 -17.96 -5.47 -2.74
C LYS A 92 -18.29 -4.50 -3.87
N ARG A 93 -17.97 -4.85 -5.13
CA ARG A 93 -18.24 -4.03 -6.33
C ARG A 93 -17.70 -2.60 -6.20
N GLY A 94 -16.51 -2.45 -5.63
CA GLY A 94 -15.84 -1.17 -5.40
C GLY A 94 -16.30 -0.39 -4.17
N ARG A 95 -17.16 -0.96 -3.30
CA ARG A 95 -17.53 -0.33 -2.02
C ARG A 95 -16.45 -0.55 -0.95
N HIS A 96 -16.53 0.22 0.14
CA HIS A 96 -15.69 0.06 1.33
C HIS A 96 -15.72 -1.38 1.87
N PHE A 97 -14.54 -1.89 2.21
CA PHE A 97 -14.29 -3.27 2.64
C PHE A 97 -13.33 -3.36 3.84
N GLU A 98 -12.97 -2.22 4.43
CA GLU A 98 -11.99 -2.11 5.52
C GLU A 98 -12.41 -2.90 6.76
N HIS A 99 -13.72 -3.02 7.00
CA HIS A 99 -14.31 -3.83 8.09
C HIS A 99 -14.12 -5.35 7.91
N LEU A 100 -13.55 -5.81 6.79
CA LEU A 100 -13.35 -7.22 6.46
C LEU A 100 -11.87 -7.61 6.38
N LEU A 101 -10.96 -6.67 6.68
CA LEU A 101 -9.52 -6.86 6.60
C LEU A 101 -8.94 -7.41 7.90
#